data_AF-A0A2V7Q7L6-F1
#
_entry.id   AF-A0A2V7Q7L6-F1
#
_cell.length_a   1.000
_cell.length_b   1.000
_cell.length_c   1.000
_cell.angle_alpha   90.00
_cell.angle_beta   90.00
_cell.angle_gamma   90.00
#
_symmetry.space_group_name_H-M   'P 1'
#
loop_
_entity.id
_entity.type
_entity.pdbx_description
1 polymer ?
#
loop_
_entity_poly.entity_id
_entity_poly.type
_entity_poly.pdbx_seq_one_letter_code
_entity_poly.pdbx_strand_id
1 'polypeptide(L)'
;MPKRPWMVGLPSLLAAACSSSPATQPPLPPCTATSGGAAGAVSQVYAGVTIIDPTQTSGCAVFQANASGAEIDYLLVPQAVNGVPDDSSRFLLGGAALPSAPAPAPAADFGSAPLGAQQRFDLTLRRAERELAAHLGPLVQPRAAPPIFAQPFAFGDRRPFKVCGTIECNTHPTVVGFVRKVGAHVVVFQDSADEANGRTLSSFDFDTLAAVFDTLLYPADTSAFGRESDIDGNGIVMVLMTGKVNSLVASPCTGGSIAGYFYGGDLLIGFSGGNSAEVFYAAVPDPNGNLSCTHSANGVKRTVPGTFIHEFQHMISFNHHVLQRGSRTGEELWLNEGLSHYAEELGGRLFLPGDSTTFCYFIFGDLYNSAQFLASPESHLLVDTAGIGGLSNRGAWWLFVRFVVDQFSTDTTRNANNVVTRALDITGSTGASNVGTATGTPFATVVERWALANYVSDLAGFTTPPELQYKKWRFRADYVTIHDACVARIPSNPPPFPSSYPLIPGGGTGSALNISGTMRGGSGTYVIAQHPVAAGQFALRFSDPAGRALRSSLAPRLNVIRIQ
;
A
#
# COMPACT_ATOMS: atom_id res chain seq x y z
N MET A 1 54.45 22.78 -32.64
CA MET A 1 54.32 21.29 -32.62
C MET A 1 53.10 20.92 -31.77
N PRO A 2 52.36 19.86 -32.14
CA PRO A 2 50.90 19.86 -32.07
C PRO A 2 50.26 18.83 -31.11
N LYS A 3 48.97 19.10 -30.79
CA LYS A 3 47.83 18.22 -30.46
C LYS A 3 48.07 16.93 -29.63
N ARG A 4 47.43 16.85 -28.47
CA ARG A 4 46.74 15.64 -27.99
C ARG A 4 45.46 15.99 -27.21
N PRO A 5 44.28 15.48 -27.61
CA PRO A 5 43.03 15.66 -26.89
C PRO A 5 42.94 14.66 -25.73
N TRP A 6 42.37 15.08 -24.61
CA TRP A 6 41.96 14.17 -23.53
C TRP A 6 40.55 13.65 -23.88
N MET A 7 40.45 12.34 -24.07
CA MET A 7 39.18 11.63 -24.15
C MET A 7 38.47 11.72 -22.80
N VAL A 8 37.25 12.26 -22.81
CA VAL A 8 36.29 12.09 -21.72
C VAL A 8 35.74 10.67 -21.81
N GLY A 9 36.19 9.78 -20.92
CA GLY A 9 35.55 8.50 -20.70
C GLY A 9 34.32 8.71 -19.81
N LEU A 10 33.12 8.56 -20.38
CA LEU A 10 31.91 8.34 -19.59
C LEU A 10 32.03 6.98 -18.89
N PRO A 11 31.92 6.88 -17.55
CA PRO A 11 31.67 5.60 -16.92
C PRO A 11 30.18 5.27 -17.11
N SER A 12 29.89 4.35 -18.03
CA SER A 12 28.60 3.68 -18.09
C SER A 12 28.40 2.86 -16.82
N LEU A 13 27.61 3.38 -15.87
CA LEU A 13 27.07 2.61 -14.76
C LEU A 13 26.05 1.61 -15.32
N LEU A 14 26.54 0.42 -15.66
CA LEU A 14 25.71 -0.76 -15.86
C LEU A 14 25.02 -1.07 -14.52
N ALA A 15 23.71 -0.82 -14.46
CA ALA A 15 22.85 -1.40 -13.44
C ALA A 15 22.87 -2.93 -13.62
N ALA A 16 23.69 -3.60 -12.82
CA ALA A 16 23.67 -5.04 -12.71
C ALA A 16 22.41 -5.45 -11.95
N ALA A 17 21.34 -5.78 -12.69
CA ALA A 17 20.26 -6.59 -12.17
C ALA A 17 20.87 -7.94 -11.76
N CYS A 18 21.07 -8.15 -10.45
CA CYS A 18 21.63 -9.39 -9.91
C CYS A 18 20.59 -10.51 -9.99
N SER A 19 20.47 -11.13 -11.16
CA SER A 19 19.81 -12.43 -11.31
C SER A 19 20.82 -13.54 -11.02
N SER A 20 21.18 -13.74 -9.75
CA SER A 20 21.95 -14.93 -9.36
C SER A 20 21.05 -16.15 -9.38
N SER A 21 20.86 -16.76 -10.56
CA SER A 21 20.34 -18.12 -10.65
C SER A 21 21.45 -19.12 -10.32
N PRO A 22 21.25 -20.09 -9.40
CA PRO A 22 22.14 -21.22 -9.29
C PRO A 22 21.86 -22.18 -10.46
N ALA A 23 22.68 -22.12 -11.51
CA ALA A 23 22.53 -22.94 -12.71
C ALA A 23 22.91 -24.44 -12.52
N THR A 24 22.93 -24.97 -11.30
CA THR A 24 23.51 -26.29 -10.99
C THR A 24 22.58 -27.28 -10.28
N GLN A 25 21.34 -26.91 -9.94
CA GLN A 25 20.43 -27.86 -9.26
C GLN A 25 19.71 -28.80 -10.25
N PRO A 26 19.65 -30.10 -9.97
CA PRO A 26 18.90 -31.05 -10.79
C PRO A 26 17.38 -30.79 -10.68
N PRO A 27 16.59 -31.21 -11.68
CA PRO A 27 15.13 -31.20 -11.57
C PRO A 27 14.66 -32.00 -10.36
N LEU A 28 13.57 -31.55 -9.73
CA LEU A 28 12.93 -32.29 -8.63
C LEU A 28 12.46 -33.68 -9.11
N PRO A 29 12.43 -34.68 -8.22
CA PRO A 29 11.83 -35.97 -8.54
C PRO A 29 10.33 -35.84 -8.84
N PRO A 30 9.72 -36.77 -9.58
CA PRO A 30 8.27 -36.84 -9.72
C PRO A 30 7.59 -37.07 -8.37
N CYS A 31 6.40 -36.50 -8.19
CA CYS A 31 5.61 -36.75 -6.98
C CYS A 31 5.03 -38.17 -6.99
N THR A 32 5.04 -38.79 -5.82
CA THR A 32 4.44 -40.09 -5.50
C THR A 32 3.37 -39.90 -4.42
N ALA A 33 2.58 -40.94 -4.14
CA ALA A 33 1.56 -40.91 -3.09
C ALA A 33 2.10 -40.62 -1.67
N THR A 34 3.41 -40.78 -1.47
CA THR A 34 4.10 -40.55 -0.18
C THR A 34 5.09 -39.39 -0.24
N SER A 35 5.19 -38.69 -1.38
CA SER A 35 6.12 -37.57 -1.54
C SER A 35 5.77 -36.41 -0.62
N GLY A 36 6.79 -35.78 -0.04
CA GLY A 36 6.63 -34.72 0.95
C GLY A 36 6.20 -35.17 2.35
N GLY A 37 5.92 -36.47 2.55
CA GLY A 37 5.48 -37.00 3.85
C GLY A 37 4.22 -36.30 4.37
N ALA A 38 4.07 -36.24 5.69
CA ALA A 38 2.94 -35.54 6.33
C ALA A 38 2.88 -34.05 5.97
N ALA A 39 4.02 -33.40 5.74
CA ALA A 39 4.11 -31.98 5.38
C ALA A 39 3.61 -31.67 3.96
N GLY A 40 3.57 -32.67 3.07
CA GLY A 40 3.03 -32.56 1.72
C GLY A 40 1.57 -33.01 1.60
N ALA A 41 0.97 -33.59 2.64
CA ALA A 41 -0.39 -34.12 2.59
C ALA A 41 -1.43 -33.00 2.76
N VAL A 42 -2.32 -32.83 1.78
CA VAL A 42 -3.39 -31.83 1.83
C VAL A 42 -4.58 -32.36 2.63
N SER A 43 -5.06 -31.52 3.55
CA SER A 43 -6.26 -31.80 4.33
C SER A 43 -7.51 -31.85 3.45
N GLN A 44 -8.32 -32.90 3.61
CA GLN A 44 -9.66 -32.98 3.04
C GLN A 44 -10.74 -32.43 3.99
N VAL A 45 -10.39 -31.87 5.16
CA VAL A 45 -11.38 -31.32 6.08
C VAL A 45 -11.99 -30.05 5.48
N TYR A 46 -13.32 -29.92 5.50
CA TYR A 46 -13.99 -28.70 5.04
C TYR A 46 -13.48 -27.48 5.82
N ALA A 47 -13.17 -26.39 5.12
CA ALA A 47 -12.48 -25.21 5.66
C ALA A 47 -11.08 -25.50 6.27
N GLY A 48 -10.54 -26.71 6.09
CA GLY A 48 -9.22 -27.09 6.52
C GLY A 48 -8.15 -26.41 5.68
N VAL A 49 -7.25 -25.70 6.35
CA VAL A 49 -6.10 -25.04 5.73
C VAL A 49 -4.88 -25.95 5.78
N THR A 50 -4.16 -26.06 4.67
CA THR A 50 -2.84 -26.67 4.58
C THR A 50 -1.87 -25.68 3.96
N ILE A 51 -0.76 -25.38 4.63
CA ILE A 51 0.30 -24.53 4.12
C ILE A 51 1.50 -25.41 3.77
N ILE A 52 1.84 -25.48 2.48
CA ILE A 52 2.91 -26.36 2.00
C ILE A 52 4.14 -25.53 1.68
N ASP A 53 5.26 -25.88 2.32
CA ASP A 53 6.59 -25.38 1.95
C ASP A 53 7.24 -26.34 0.92
N PRO A 54 7.28 -25.97 -0.37
CA PRO A 54 7.83 -26.84 -1.41
C PRO A 54 9.33 -27.12 -1.23
N THR A 55 10.05 -26.30 -0.45
CA THR A 55 11.46 -26.53 -0.14
C THR A 55 11.66 -27.70 0.82
N GLN A 56 10.62 -28.06 1.58
CA GLN A 56 10.62 -29.17 2.53
C GLN A 56 9.94 -30.42 1.96
N THR A 57 9.12 -30.28 0.91
CA THR A 57 8.35 -31.40 0.33
C THR A 57 8.88 -31.88 -1.02
N SER A 58 10.06 -31.42 -1.44
CA SER A 58 10.58 -31.63 -2.80
C SER A 58 9.58 -31.15 -3.89
N GLY A 59 8.87 -30.05 -3.60
CA GLY A 59 7.86 -29.46 -4.46
C GLY A 59 6.50 -30.16 -4.44
N CYS A 60 6.30 -31.24 -3.70
CA CYS A 60 5.08 -32.04 -3.80
C CYS A 60 4.00 -31.61 -2.79
N ALA A 61 2.77 -31.49 -3.30
CA ALA A 61 1.53 -31.43 -2.56
C ALA A 61 0.64 -32.60 -2.99
N VAL A 62 0.25 -33.47 -2.08
CA VAL A 62 -0.47 -34.71 -2.36
C VAL A 62 -1.90 -34.63 -1.84
N PHE A 63 -2.85 -34.82 -2.75
CA PHE A 63 -4.28 -34.79 -2.47
C PHE A 63 -4.81 -36.24 -2.43
N GLN A 64 -5.40 -36.61 -1.29
CA GLN A 64 -5.97 -37.95 -1.11
C GLN A 64 -7.18 -38.16 -2.02
N ALA A 65 -7.49 -39.42 -2.35
CA ALA A 65 -8.62 -39.74 -3.24
C ALA A 65 -9.93 -39.13 -2.72
N ASN A 66 -10.77 -38.62 -3.61
CA ASN A 66 -12.07 -38.11 -3.23
C ASN A 66 -13.04 -39.26 -3.00
N ALA A 67 -13.07 -39.75 -1.76
CA ALA A 67 -14.03 -40.75 -1.30
C ALA A 67 -15.36 -40.12 -0.86
N SER A 68 -15.52 -38.81 -0.98
CA SER A 68 -16.77 -38.13 -0.65
C SER A 68 -17.79 -38.32 -1.77
N GLY A 69 -19.08 -38.26 -1.43
CA GLY A 69 -20.17 -38.34 -2.40
C GLY A 69 -20.38 -37.05 -3.22
N ALA A 70 -19.49 -36.06 -3.10
CA ALA A 70 -19.59 -34.75 -3.73
C ALA A 70 -18.24 -34.31 -4.32
N GLU A 71 -18.27 -33.36 -5.25
CA GLU A 71 -17.05 -32.72 -5.74
C GLU A 71 -16.44 -31.85 -4.63
N ILE A 72 -15.11 -31.93 -4.49
CA ILE A 72 -14.35 -31.10 -3.55
C ILE A 72 -13.64 -30.01 -4.34
N ASP A 73 -13.78 -28.76 -3.89
CA ASP A 73 -13.03 -27.63 -4.42
C ASP A 73 -11.98 -27.17 -3.43
N TYR A 74 -10.75 -27.00 -3.91
CA TYR A 74 -9.66 -26.39 -3.17
C TYR A 74 -9.30 -25.05 -3.78
N LEU A 75 -9.29 -23.99 -2.97
CA LEU A 75 -8.57 -22.78 -3.32
C LEU A 75 -7.07 -23.02 -3.11
N LEU A 76 -6.30 -22.76 -4.15
CA LEU A 76 -4.84 -22.78 -4.16
C LEU A 76 -4.31 -21.36 -4.30
N VAL A 77 -3.35 -21.00 -3.46
CA VAL A 77 -2.62 -19.74 -3.54
C VAL A 77 -1.11 -19.98 -3.49
N PRO A 78 -0.43 -20.23 -4.62
CA PRO A 78 1.03 -20.15 -4.70
C PRO A 78 1.49 -18.71 -4.51
N GLN A 79 2.40 -18.50 -3.55
CA GLN A 79 2.86 -17.17 -3.16
C GLN A 79 4.29 -17.18 -2.59
N ALA A 80 4.91 -15.99 -2.56
CA ALA A 80 6.13 -15.73 -1.81
C ALA A 80 5.77 -15.01 -0.51
N VAL A 81 6.20 -15.52 0.65
CA VAL A 81 5.84 -14.94 1.96
C VAL A 81 7.00 -14.27 2.68
N ASN A 82 8.11 -14.07 1.99
CA ASN A 82 9.22 -13.34 2.57
C ASN A 82 8.85 -11.86 2.74
N GLY A 83 9.48 -11.26 3.74
CA GLY A 83 9.40 -9.81 3.97
C GLY A 83 10.47 -9.04 3.23
N VAL A 84 11.02 -9.59 2.13
CA VAL A 84 12.10 -8.94 1.39
C VAL A 84 11.48 -8.11 0.27
N PRO A 85 11.65 -6.79 0.30
CA PRO A 85 11.06 -5.91 -0.71
C PRO A 85 11.48 -6.25 -2.14
N ASP A 86 10.54 -6.14 -3.06
CA ASP A 86 10.74 -6.30 -4.51
C ASP A 86 11.21 -7.69 -4.95
N ASP A 87 11.27 -8.65 -4.03
CA ASP A 87 11.72 -10.00 -4.32
C ASP A 87 10.67 -10.78 -5.12
N SER A 88 11.13 -11.56 -6.09
CA SER A 88 10.26 -12.34 -6.95
C SER A 88 10.93 -13.58 -7.55
N SER A 89 10.12 -14.53 -8.01
CA SER A 89 10.59 -15.66 -8.80
C SER A 89 9.48 -16.19 -9.68
N ARG A 90 9.85 -16.65 -10.88
CA ARG A 90 8.94 -17.45 -11.70
C ARG A 90 8.67 -18.80 -11.05
N PHE A 91 7.49 -19.34 -11.30
CA PHE A 91 7.06 -20.64 -10.82
C PHE A 91 6.27 -21.43 -11.86
N LEU A 92 6.16 -22.73 -11.61
CA LEU A 92 5.28 -23.68 -12.28
C LEU A 92 4.60 -24.54 -11.20
N LEU A 93 3.28 -24.67 -11.30
CA LEU A 93 2.44 -25.56 -10.50
C LEU A 93 1.73 -26.53 -11.45
N GLY A 94 2.23 -27.76 -11.53
CA GLY A 94 1.73 -28.79 -12.44
C GLY A 94 1.05 -29.93 -11.70
N GLY A 95 -0.17 -30.29 -12.13
CA GLY A 95 -0.95 -31.41 -11.62
C GLY A 95 -0.73 -32.70 -12.39
N ALA A 96 -0.81 -33.82 -11.68
CA ALA A 96 -0.83 -35.15 -12.28
C ALA A 96 -1.60 -36.14 -11.41
N ALA A 97 -2.34 -37.05 -12.04
CA ALA A 97 -2.87 -38.24 -11.37
C ALA A 97 -1.69 -39.15 -10.94
N LEU A 98 -1.82 -39.81 -9.80
CA LEU A 98 -0.78 -40.71 -9.29
C LEU A 98 -1.11 -42.19 -9.60
N PRO A 99 -0.10 -43.01 -9.99
CA PRO A 99 1.31 -42.67 -10.28
C PRO A 99 1.50 -41.99 -11.66
N SER A 100 2.43 -41.01 -11.75
CA SER A 100 2.45 -39.97 -12.81
C SER A 100 3.45 -40.18 -13.96
N ALA A 101 3.12 -39.59 -15.12
CA ALA A 101 3.98 -39.31 -16.29
C ALA A 101 4.15 -37.77 -16.45
N PRO A 102 5.11 -37.25 -17.24
CA PRO A 102 5.51 -35.84 -17.17
C PRO A 102 4.51 -34.86 -17.82
N ALA A 103 4.40 -33.66 -17.25
CA ALA A 103 3.53 -32.57 -17.69
C ALA A 103 4.13 -31.74 -18.85
N PRO A 104 3.31 -31.13 -19.74
CA PRO A 104 3.76 -30.29 -20.86
C PRO A 104 3.97 -28.80 -20.51
N ALA A 105 4.63 -28.08 -21.43
CA ALA A 105 5.14 -26.70 -21.31
C ALA A 105 4.09 -25.56 -21.42
N PRO A 106 4.41 -24.29 -21.03
CA PRO A 106 3.42 -23.25 -20.71
C PRO A 106 3.16 -22.17 -21.80
N ALA A 107 2.10 -21.38 -21.59
CA ALA A 107 1.77 -20.04 -22.13
C ALA A 107 0.90 -19.31 -21.05
N ALA A 108 0.71 -17.99 -20.93
CA ALA A 108 1.21 -16.76 -21.54
C ALA A 108 1.34 -15.68 -20.43
N ASP A 109 2.08 -14.60 -20.72
CA ASP A 109 2.48 -13.54 -19.77
C ASP A 109 1.47 -12.37 -19.76
N PHE A 110 1.19 -11.81 -18.58
CA PHE A 110 0.32 -10.62 -18.42
C PHE A 110 1.17 -9.37 -18.17
N GLY A 111 0.95 -8.34 -18.99
CA GLY A 111 1.65 -7.05 -18.90
C GLY A 111 0.99 -6.08 -17.91
N SER A 112 1.81 -5.24 -17.27
CA SER A 112 1.39 -4.22 -16.30
C SER A 112 0.96 -2.90 -16.95
N ALA A 113 -0.02 -2.20 -16.36
CA ALA A 113 -0.45 -0.85 -16.75
C ALA A 113 0.45 0.27 -16.15
N PRO A 114 0.49 1.47 -16.77
CA PRO A 114 1.25 2.63 -16.26
C PRO A 114 0.55 3.35 -15.08
N LEU A 115 1.30 4.24 -14.40
CA LEU A 115 0.99 4.79 -13.08
C LEU A 115 0.33 6.16 -13.11
N GLY A 116 -0.40 6.49 -12.04
CA GLY A 116 -0.98 7.82 -11.83
C GLY A 116 0.04 8.86 -11.34
N ALA A 117 -0.29 10.15 -11.47
CA ALA A 117 0.64 11.25 -11.20
C ALA A 117 0.91 11.50 -9.69
N GLN A 118 -0.13 11.57 -8.84
CA GLN A 118 0.04 11.69 -7.37
C GLN A 118 0.98 10.61 -6.83
N GLN A 119 0.76 9.38 -7.26
CA GLN A 119 1.49 8.23 -6.75
C GLN A 119 2.97 8.31 -7.06
N ARG A 120 3.31 8.62 -8.33
CA ARG A 120 4.69 8.83 -8.75
C ARG A 120 5.37 9.89 -7.88
N PHE A 121 4.62 10.90 -7.46
CA PHE A 121 5.12 11.96 -6.61
C PHE A 121 5.34 11.50 -5.16
N ASP A 122 4.37 10.84 -4.53
CA ASP A 122 4.53 10.32 -3.17
C ASP A 122 5.76 9.39 -3.08
N LEU A 123 5.93 8.53 -4.07
CA LEU A 123 7.07 7.60 -4.16
C LEU A 123 8.40 8.32 -4.28
N THR A 124 8.45 9.41 -5.06
CA THR A 124 9.61 10.29 -5.12
C THR A 124 9.89 10.89 -3.74
N LEU A 125 8.87 11.39 -3.03
CA LEU A 125 9.03 11.97 -1.70
C LEU A 125 9.56 10.93 -0.69
N ARG A 126 8.97 9.73 -0.65
CA ARG A 126 9.42 8.64 0.22
C ARG A 126 10.85 8.18 -0.09
N ARG A 127 11.29 8.25 -1.34
CA ARG A 127 12.71 7.99 -1.71
C ARG A 127 13.62 9.13 -1.26
N ALA A 128 13.23 10.37 -1.51
CA ALA A 128 13.99 11.55 -1.10
C ALA A 128 14.15 11.59 0.43
N GLU A 129 13.12 11.24 1.18
CA GLU A 129 13.16 11.12 2.64
C GLU A 129 14.11 10.04 3.12
N ARG A 130 14.13 8.87 2.47
CA ARG A 130 15.13 7.82 2.75
C ARG A 130 16.55 8.33 2.54
N GLU A 131 16.78 9.01 1.42
CA GLU A 131 18.09 9.59 1.12
C GLU A 131 18.47 10.65 2.17
N LEU A 132 17.56 11.55 2.54
CA LEU A 132 17.80 12.54 3.58
C LEU A 132 18.09 11.89 4.94
N ALA A 133 17.29 10.92 5.35
CA ALA A 133 17.44 10.20 6.62
C ALA A 133 18.77 9.44 6.71
N ALA A 134 19.24 8.88 5.59
CA ALA A 134 20.54 8.20 5.50
C ALA A 134 21.73 9.15 5.71
N HIS A 135 21.59 10.44 5.37
CA HIS A 135 22.63 11.46 5.51
C HIS A 135 22.53 12.26 6.81
N LEU A 136 21.53 12.00 7.65
CA LEU A 136 21.47 12.61 8.98
C LEU A 136 22.68 12.16 9.81
N GLY A 137 23.35 13.10 10.48
CA GLY A 137 24.40 12.80 11.46
C GLY A 137 23.85 11.99 12.66
N PRO A 138 24.65 11.77 13.72
CA PRO A 138 24.07 11.36 15.00
C PRO A 138 22.95 12.35 15.33
N LEU A 139 21.72 11.84 15.54
CA LEU A 139 20.63 12.68 16.01
C LEU A 139 21.02 13.16 17.40
N VAL A 140 21.66 14.33 17.47
CA VAL A 140 21.75 15.09 18.69
C VAL A 140 20.32 15.50 18.94
N GLN A 141 19.61 14.74 19.78
CA GLN A 141 18.34 15.17 20.35
C GLN A 141 18.54 16.62 20.76
N PRO A 142 17.93 17.60 20.06
CA PRO A 142 18.01 18.97 20.52
C PRO A 142 17.42 18.93 21.92
N ARG A 143 18.20 19.32 22.91
CA ARG A 143 17.64 19.63 24.23
C ARG A 143 16.49 20.57 23.94
N ALA A 144 15.26 20.16 24.28
CA ALA A 144 14.05 20.95 24.01
C ALA A 144 14.39 22.41 24.28
N ALA A 145 14.41 23.22 23.22
CA ALA A 145 14.61 24.64 23.41
C ALA A 145 13.52 25.08 24.40
N PRO A 146 13.82 25.92 25.41
CA PRO A 146 12.75 26.50 26.21
C PRO A 146 11.74 27.09 25.22
N PRO A 147 10.42 26.88 25.42
CA PRO A 147 9.43 27.32 24.46
C PRO A 147 9.66 28.81 24.24
N ILE A 148 10.20 29.15 23.08
CA ILE A 148 10.03 30.49 22.57
C ILE A 148 8.53 30.53 22.40
N PHE A 149 7.84 31.34 23.19
CA PHE A 149 6.43 31.63 22.95
C PHE A 149 6.39 32.19 21.53
N ALA A 150 6.17 31.31 20.54
CA ALA A 150 5.97 31.70 19.17
C ALA A 150 4.77 32.64 19.23
N GLN A 151 4.93 33.83 18.64
CA GLN A 151 3.80 34.72 18.48
C GLN A 151 2.71 33.92 17.77
N PRO A 152 1.50 33.81 18.36
CA PRO A 152 0.42 33.07 17.72
C PRO A 152 0.15 33.72 16.36
N PHE A 153 0.00 32.89 15.33
CA PHE A 153 -0.32 33.38 13.99
C PHE A 153 -1.60 34.23 14.02
N ALA A 154 -1.60 35.33 13.28
CA ALA A 154 -2.75 36.18 13.05
C ALA A 154 -3.19 36.13 11.58
N PHE A 155 -4.46 36.44 11.33
CA PHE A 155 -4.97 36.54 9.96
C PHE A 155 -4.16 37.55 9.15
N GLY A 156 -3.71 37.16 7.95
CA GLY A 156 -2.91 37.99 7.06
C GLY A 156 -1.40 37.95 7.32
N ASP A 157 -0.94 37.28 8.38
CA ASP A 157 0.50 37.08 8.62
C ASP A 157 1.16 36.41 7.42
N ARG A 158 2.42 36.80 7.17
CA ARG A 158 3.18 36.37 6.00
C ARG A 158 4.29 35.43 6.41
N ARG A 159 4.42 34.30 5.71
CA ARG A 159 5.53 33.37 5.89
C ARG A 159 6.09 32.92 4.54
N PRO A 160 7.42 32.95 4.33
CA PRO A 160 8.03 32.29 3.18
C PRO A 160 8.03 30.77 3.39
N PHE A 161 7.77 30.02 2.31
CA PHE A 161 7.79 28.56 2.32
C PHE A 161 8.69 28.02 1.21
N LYS A 162 9.47 26.99 1.50
CA LYS A 162 10.09 26.12 0.49
C LYS A 162 9.05 25.10 0.03
N VAL A 163 8.95 24.86 -1.28
CA VAL A 163 7.98 23.91 -1.86
C VAL A 163 8.66 23.10 -2.94
N CYS A 164 8.22 21.87 -3.20
CA CYS A 164 8.71 21.09 -4.36
C CYS A 164 8.45 21.86 -5.67
N GLY A 165 9.50 22.04 -6.47
CA GLY A 165 9.42 22.75 -7.76
C GLY A 165 9.00 21.87 -8.93
N THR A 166 9.22 20.55 -8.84
CA THR A 166 8.88 19.55 -9.87
C THR A 166 8.42 18.25 -9.21
N ILE A 167 7.90 17.31 -10.00
CA ILE A 167 7.48 15.97 -9.54
C ILE A 167 8.67 15.13 -9.01
N GLU A 168 9.91 15.51 -9.32
CA GLU A 168 11.12 14.91 -8.74
C GLU A 168 11.50 15.51 -7.37
N CYS A 169 10.84 16.61 -6.95
CA CYS A 169 11.12 17.38 -5.73
C CYS A 169 12.63 17.64 -5.47
N ASN A 170 13.42 17.79 -6.52
CA ASN A 170 14.87 18.04 -6.43
C ASN A 170 15.20 19.54 -6.40
N THR A 171 14.20 20.40 -6.57
CA THR A 171 14.30 21.86 -6.47
C THR A 171 13.28 22.37 -5.46
N HIS A 172 13.66 23.40 -4.70
CA HIS A 172 12.87 23.94 -3.60
C HIS A 172 12.68 25.47 -3.75
N PRO A 173 11.90 25.94 -4.75
CA PRO A 173 11.55 27.34 -4.88
C PRO A 173 10.89 27.89 -3.61
N THR A 174 10.97 29.20 -3.43
CA THR A 174 10.32 29.90 -2.33
C THR A 174 9.07 30.61 -2.79
N VAL A 175 7.98 30.40 -2.08
CA VAL A 175 6.71 31.14 -2.23
C VAL A 175 6.40 31.87 -0.93
N VAL A 176 5.48 32.85 -0.98
CA VAL A 176 5.05 33.59 0.22
C VAL A 176 3.58 33.29 0.46
N GLY A 177 3.29 32.66 1.59
CA GLY A 177 1.92 32.35 2.03
C GLY A 177 1.39 33.41 2.99
N PHE A 178 0.09 33.67 2.91
CA PHE A 178 -0.66 34.52 3.83
C PHE A 178 -1.61 33.68 4.66
N VAL A 179 -1.63 33.89 5.99
CA VAL A 179 -2.60 33.20 6.86
C VAL A 179 -4.02 33.58 6.47
N ARG A 180 -4.84 32.58 6.19
CA ARG A 180 -6.29 32.73 5.91
C ARG A 180 -7.15 32.16 7.02
N LYS A 181 -6.66 31.16 7.76
CA LYS A 181 -7.36 30.61 8.92
C LYS A 181 -6.38 30.13 9.97
N VAL A 182 -6.68 30.46 11.23
CA VAL A 182 -6.02 29.92 12.42
C VAL A 182 -7.04 29.05 13.14
N GLY A 183 -6.68 27.78 13.32
CA GLY A 183 -7.41 26.77 14.09
C GLY A 183 -6.71 26.46 15.41
N ALA A 184 -7.12 25.37 16.05
CA ALA A 184 -6.55 24.90 17.30
C ALA A 184 -5.23 24.12 17.09
N HIS A 185 -5.18 23.29 16.05
CA HIS A 185 -4.02 22.46 15.70
C HIS A 185 -3.53 22.72 14.27
N VAL A 186 -4.19 23.62 13.53
CA VAL A 186 -3.84 23.94 12.13
C VAL A 186 -3.84 25.43 11.84
N VAL A 187 -2.94 25.87 10.98
CA VAL A 187 -3.01 27.19 10.34
C VAL A 187 -2.97 27.03 8.83
N VAL A 188 -3.97 27.58 8.14
CA VAL A 188 -4.09 27.52 6.69
C VAL A 188 -3.57 28.80 6.07
N PHE A 189 -2.53 28.66 5.26
CA PHE A 189 -1.92 29.67 4.43
C PHE A 189 -2.39 29.52 2.98
N GLN A 190 -2.57 30.66 2.31
CA GLN A 190 -2.80 30.76 0.87
C GLN A 190 -1.59 31.43 0.23
N ASP A 191 -1.03 30.84 -0.83
CA ASP A 191 0.01 31.45 -1.63
C ASP A 191 -0.47 32.79 -2.19
N SER A 192 0.29 33.84 -1.90
CA SER A 192 0.00 35.22 -2.29
C SER A 192 -0.09 35.42 -3.81
N ALA A 193 0.70 34.67 -4.59
CA ALA A 193 0.65 34.75 -6.05
C ALA A 193 -0.66 34.17 -6.58
N ASP A 194 -1.12 33.05 -6.02
CA ASP A 194 -2.37 32.42 -6.42
C ASP A 194 -3.58 33.24 -6.02
N GLU A 195 -3.57 33.83 -4.83
CA GLU A 195 -4.63 34.75 -4.40
C GLU A 195 -4.75 35.98 -5.31
N ALA A 196 -3.61 36.59 -5.69
CA ALA A 196 -3.60 37.72 -6.63
C ALA A 196 -4.16 37.34 -8.02
N ASN A 197 -4.10 36.06 -8.38
CA ASN A 197 -4.64 35.52 -9.63
C ASN A 197 -6.05 34.92 -9.46
N GLY A 198 -6.72 35.13 -8.33
CA GLY A 198 -8.07 34.62 -8.06
C GLY A 198 -8.15 33.10 -7.86
N ARG A 199 -7.02 32.42 -7.64
CA ARG A 199 -6.91 30.99 -7.36
C ARG A 199 -6.98 30.73 -5.86
N THR A 200 -8.10 31.08 -5.26
CA THR A 200 -8.31 31.01 -3.81
C THR A 200 -9.65 30.36 -3.48
N LEU A 201 -9.70 29.73 -2.31
CA LEU A 201 -10.96 29.33 -1.69
C LEU A 201 -11.66 30.55 -1.06
N SER A 202 -12.95 30.41 -0.74
CA SER A 202 -13.67 31.41 0.05
C SER A 202 -13.30 31.32 1.53
N SER A 203 -13.57 32.37 2.31
CA SER A 203 -13.33 32.35 3.76
C SER A 203 -14.08 31.21 4.47
N PHE A 204 -15.32 30.95 4.05
CA PHE A 204 -16.11 29.84 4.58
C PHE A 204 -15.47 28.47 4.31
N ASP A 205 -14.87 28.29 3.13
CA ASP A 205 -14.20 27.06 2.77
C ASP A 205 -12.91 26.88 3.59
N PHE A 206 -12.14 27.95 3.84
CA PHE A 206 -10.99 27.91 4.75
C PHE A 206 -11.40 27.58 6.19
N ASP A 207 -12.48 28.19 6.69
CA ASP A 207 -13.05 27.88 8.00
C ASP A 207 -13.44 26.41 8.11
N THR A 208 -14.08 25.87 7.07
CA THR A 208 -14.51 24.47 7.00
C THR A 208 -13.32 23.52 7.00
N LEU A 209 -12.28 23.80 6.20
CA LEU A 209 -11.06 22.98 6.16
C LEU A 209 -10.38 22.90 7.53
N ALA A 210 -10.19 24.04 8.20
CA ALA A 210 -9.58 24.06 9.52
C ALA A 210 -10.44 23.32 10.56
N ALA A 211 -11.76 23.53 10.53
CA ALA A 211 -12.68 22.86 11.45
C ALA A 211 -12.68 21.33 11.26
N VAL A 212 -12.69 20.84 10.01
CA VAL A 212 -12.62 19.40 9.73
C VAL A 212 -11.32 18.79 10.26
N PHE A 213 -10.19 19.46 10.04
CA PHE A 213 -8.92 18.98 10.56
C PHE A 213 -8.91 18.96 12.09
N ASP A 214 -9.21 20.10 12.73
CA ASP A 214 -9.15 20.25 14.19
C ASP A 214 -10.08 19.30 14.95
N THR A 215 -11.30 19.08 14.43
CA THR A 215 -12.36 18.39 15.17
C THR A 215 -12.48 16.91 14.82
N LEU A 216 -12.05 16.50 13.62
CA LEU A 216 -12.20 15.13 13.14
C LEU A 216 -10.85 14.49 12.83
N LEU A 217 -10.08 15.05 11.90
CA LEU A 217 -8.91 14.36 11.33
C LEU A 217 -7.74 14.30 12.33
N TYR A 218 -7.36 15.43 12.93
CA TYR A 218 -6.25 15.50 13.87
C TYR A 218 -6.47 14.60 15.10
N PRO A 219 -7.64 14.63 15.79
CA PRO A 219 -7.91 13.68 16.87
C PRO A 219 -7.92 12.22 16.42
N ALA A 220 -8.34 11.92 15.19
CA ALA A 220 -8.39 10.55 14.68
C ALA A 220 -7.00 9.97 14.48
N ASP A 221 -6.14 10.67 13.75
CA ASP A 221 -4.76 10.23 13.50
C ASP A 221 -3.93 10.21 14.76
N THR A 222 -4.03 11.26 15.60
CA THR A 222 -3.26 11.27 16.85
C THR A 222 -3.69 10.15 17.80
N SER A 223 -4.96 9.76 17.75
CA SER A 223 -5.48 8.62 18.49
C SER A 223 -5.14 7.27 17.85
N ALA A 224 -4.92 7.18 16.55
CA ALA A 224 -4.62 5.93 15.85
C ALA A 224 -3.12 5.63 15.76
N PHE A 225 -2.30 6.62 15.43
CA PHE A 225 -0.90 6.43 15.05
C PHE A 225 0.06 7.00 16.10
N GLY A 226 -0.24 8.16 16.68
CA GLY A 226 0.66 8.83 17.61
C GLY A 226 0.71 10.32 17.35
N ARG A 227 1.62 11.04 18.00
CA ARG A 227 1.72 12.49 17.78
C ARG A 227 2.76 12.80 16.72
N GLU A 228 2.48 13.84 15.96
CA GLU A 228 3.44 14.56 15.15
C GLU A 228 4.58 15.12 16.01
N SER A 229 5.64 15.60 15.36
CA SER A 229 6.67 16.39 16.03
C SER A 229 6.14 17.78 16.38
N ASP A 230 6.95 18.60 17.02
CA ASP A 230 6.69 20.04 17.15
C ASP A 230 8.05 20.73 17.06
N ILE A 231 8.67 20.62 15.88
CA ILE A 231 10.10 20.88 15.71
C ILE A 231 10.43 22.37 15.88
N ASP A 232 9.44 23.25 15.65
CA ASP A 232 9.55 24.69 15.86
C ASP A 232 8.83 25.18 17.13
N GLY A 233 8.19 24.29 17.90
CA GLY A 233 7.67 24.56 19.24
C GLY A 233 6.40 25.42 19.27
N ASN A 234 5.66 25.48 18.17
CA ASN A 234 4.45 26.30 18.04
C ASN A 234 3.15 25.51 18.30
N GLY A 235 3.22 24.17 18.33
CA GLY A 235 2.09 23.27 18.58
C GLY A 235 1.03 23.20 17.47
N ILE A 236 1.37 23.59 16.25
CA ILE A 236 0.46 23.77 15.11
C ILE A 236 1.05 23.17 13.83
N VAL A 237 0.22 22.44 13.08
CA VAL A 237 0.51 22.03 11.72
C VAL A 237 0.17 23.16 10.74
N MET A 238 1.10 23.50 9.84
CA MET A 238 0.87 24.51 8.81
C MET A 238 0.40 23.86 7.52
N VAL A 239 -0.68 24.36 6.95
CA VAL A 239 -1.15 23.99 5.61
C VAL A 239 -0.83 25.14 4.66
N LEU A 240 -0.06 24.91 3.60
CA LEU A 240 0.11 25.85 2.51
C LEU A 240 -0.68 25.41 1.28
N MET A 241 -1.71 26.16 0.92
CA MET A 241 -2.38 26.02 -0.37
C MET A 241 -1.63 26.82 -1.43
N THR A 242 -1.06 26.16 -2.43
CA THR A 242 -0.26 26.79 -3.50
C THR A 242 -0.47 26.14 -4.86
N GLY A 243 -0.53 26.97 -5.89
CA GLY A 243 -0.54 26.58 -7.30
C GLY A 243 0.72 25.86 -7.74
N LYS A 244 1.80 25.92 -6.95
CA LYS A 244 2.96 25.06 -7.17
C LYS A 244 2.60 23.59 -7.13
N VAL A 245 1.67 23.17 -6.27
CA VAL A 245 1.15 21.80 -6.25
C VAL A 245 0.46 21.45 -7.56
N ASN A 246 -0.43 22.33 -8.05
CA ASN A 246 -1.12 22.12 -9.33
C ASN A 246 -0.13 21.98 -10.51
N SER A 247 0.98 22.74 -10.49
CA SER A 247 2.01 22.75 -11.52
C SER A 247 2.97 21.55 -11.49
N LEU A 248 2.91 20.70 -10.46
CA LEU A 248 3.76 19.50 -10.39
C LEU A 248 3.42 18.50 -11.50
N VAL A 249 2.19 18.52 -12.00
CA VAL A 249 1.76 17.69 -13.13
C VAL A 249 1.46 18.60 -14.33
N ALA A 250 2.12 18.35 -15.45
CA ALA A 250 1.87 19.10 -16.68
C ALA A 250 0.48 18.79 -17.25
N SER A 251 -0.13 19.78 -17.90
CA SER A 251 -1.35 19.60 -18.70
C SER A 251 -1.13 18.51 -19.77
N PRO A 252 -2.10 17.61 -20.04
CA PRO A 252 -3.49 17.61 -19.58
C PRO A 252 -3.75 16.76 -18.32
N CYS A 253 -2.76 16.60 -17.42
CA CYS A 253 -2.86 15.72 -16.25
C CYS A 253 -3.16 14.25 -16.60
N THR A 254 -2.48 13.74 -17.65
CA THR A 254 -2.56 12.33 -18.01
C THR A 254 -2.06 11.47 -16.84
N GLY A 255 -2.94 10.61 -16.31
CA GLY A 255 -2.68 9.84 -15.09
C GLY A 255 -3.11 10.53 -13.79
N GLY A 256 -3.81 11.67 -13.85
CA GLY A 256 -4.33 12.37 -12.68
C GLY A 256 -3.52 13.61 -12.30
N SER A 257 -3.85 14.19 -11.15
CA SER A 257 -3.20 15.39 -10.60
C SER A 257 -2.74 15.14 -9.16
N ILE A 258 -1.94 16.05 -8.60
CA ILE A 258 -1.54 16.02 -7.20
C ILE A 258 -2.49 16.90 -6.39
N ALA A 259 -3.11 16.34 -5.35
CA ALA A 259 -4.02 17.05 -4.45
C ALA A 259 -3.27 17.76 -3.30
N GLY A 260 -2.18 17.15 -2.84
CA GLY A 260 -1.33 17.65 -1.77
C GLY A 260 -0.22 16.67 -1.41
N TYR A 261 0.63 17.04 -0.46
CA TYR A 261 1.72 16.19 0.03
C TYR A 261 2.26 16.66 1.39
N PHE A 262 2.88 15.72 2.11
CA PHE A 262 3.86 15.97 3.16
C PHE A 262 5.28 15.64 2.66
N TYR A 263 6.26 16.44 3.09
CA TYR A 263 7.67 16.20 2.81
C TYR A 263 8.51 16.20 4.10
N GLY A 264 9.07 15.05 4.46
CA GLY A 264 9.86 14.88 5.68
C GLY A 264 11.09 15.78 5.79
N GLY A 265 11.59 16.30 4.66
CA GLY A 265 12.65 17.32 4.64
C GLY A 265 12.28 18.59 5.42
N ASP A 266 10.98 18.90 5.55
CA ASP A 266 10.52 20.05 6.33
C ASP A 266 10.74 19.91 7.82
N LEU A 267 10.84 18.68 8.34
CA LEU A 267 11.12 18.41 9.74
C LEU A 267 12.62 18.38 10.07
N LEU A 268 13.49 18.54 9.06
CA LEU A 268 14.94 18.51 9.25
C LEU A 268 15.49 19.91 9.48
N ILE A 269 15.75 20.25 10.75
CA ILE A 269 16.36 21.54 11.13
C ILE A 269 17.67 21.76 10.35
N GLY A 270 17.75 22.89 9.65
CA GLY A 270 18.94 23.30 8.90
C GLY A 270 19.02 22.74 7.47
N PHE A 271 18.08 21.91 7.03
CA PHE A 271 17.97 21.53 5.62
C PHE A 271 17.52 22.74 4.79
N SER A 272 18.35 23.20 3.86
CA SER A 272 18.09 24.41 3.08
C SER A 272 16.88 24.32 2.14
N GLY A 273 16.46 23.10 1.82
CA GLY A 273 15.26 22.81 1.02
C GLY A 273 13.99 22.68 1.85
N GLY A 274 14.08 22.63 3.18
CA GLY A 274 12.96 22.43 4.09
C GLY A 274 12.54 23.70 4.82
N ASN A 275 11.45 23.59 5.57
CA ASN A 275 10.83 24.70 6.29
C ASN A 275 11.10 24.71 7.81
N SER A 276 11.76 23.67 8.35
CA SER A 276 11.98 23.48 9.79
C SER A 276 10.68 23.62 10.59
N ALA A 277 9.60 22.98 10.11
CA ALA A 277 8.26 23.01 10.69
C ALA A 277 7.39 21.88 10.14
N GLU A 278 6.31 21.56 10.85
CA GLU A 278 5.24 20.66 10.43
C GLU A 278 4.43 21.32 9.30
N VAL A 279 4.77 21.05 8.04
CA VAL A 279 4.11 21.64 6.86
C VAL A 279 3.45 20.58 5.99
N PHE A 280 2.20 20.84 5.62
CA PHE A 280 1.43 20.17 4.59
C PHE A 280 1.21 21.12 3.41
N TYR A 281 1.24 20.60 2.19
CA TYR A 281 0.98 21.39 0.97
C TYR A 281 -0.27 20.89 0.24
N ALA A 282 -1.11 21.81 -0.22
CA ALA A 282 -2.34 21.50 -0.97
C ALA A 282 -2.42 22.25 -2.30
N ALA A 283 -3.12 21.66 -3.26
CA ALA A 283 -3.53 22.32 -4.49
C ALA A 283 -4.53 23.46 -4.23
N VAL A 284 -4.54 24.44 -5.13
CA VAL A 284 -5.49 25.56 -5.13
C VAL A 284 -6.55 25.40 -6.23
N PRO A 285 -7.69 26.11 -6.13
CA PRO A 285 -8.63 26.22 -7.25
C PRO A 285 -7.96 26.89 -8.47
N ASP A 286 -8.08 26.26 -9.63
CA ASP A 286 -7.65 26.80 -10.93
C ASP A 286 -8.70 26.44 -12.00
N PRO A 287 -9.90 27.03 -11.95
CA PRO A 287 -11.02 26.61 -12.81
C PRO A 287 -10.76 26.84 -14.30
N ASN A 288 -9.81 27.72 -14.63
CA ASN A 288 -9.42 28.03 -16.00
C ASN A 288 -8.27 27.14 -16.51
N GLY A 289 -7.66 26.31 -15.66
CA GLY A 289 -6.55 25.42 -16.05
C GLY A 289 -5.31 26.18 -16.52
N ASN A 290 -5.00 27.31 -15.87
CA ASN A 290 -3.86 28.16 -16.22
C ASN A 290 -2.53 27.59 -15.71
N LEU A 291 -2.55 26.72 -14.70
CA LEU A 291 -1.38 26.09 -14.10
C LEU A 291 -1.11 24.70 -14.71
N SER A 292 -2.16 23.91 -14.95
CA SER A 292 -2.09 22.56 -15.52
C SER A 292 -3.42 22.13 -16.16
N CYS A 293 -4.15 21.20 -15.54
CA CYS A 293 -5.54 20.87 -15.86
C CYS A 293 -6.49 21.73 -15.01
N THR A 294 -7.80 21.65 -15.27
CA THR A 294 -8.78 22.43 -14.50
C THR A 294 -8.97 21.85 -13.10
N HIS A 295 -8.90 22.70 -12.08
CA HIS A 295 -9.19 22.36 -10.69
C HIS A 295 -10.32 23.26 -10.18
N SER A 296 -11.54 22.74 -10.08
CA SER A 296 -12.64 23.52 -9.52
C SER A 296 -12.49 23.66 -8.01
N ALA A 297 -13.03 24.75 -7.43
CA ALA A 297 -13.04 24.92 -5.97
C ALA A 297 -13.73 23.76 -5.26
N ASN A 298 -14.84 23.25 -5.80
CA ASN A 298 -15.51 22.06 -5.26
C ASN A 298 -14.65 20.79 -5.37
N GLY A 299 -13.87 20.64 -6.45
CA GLY A 299 -12.92 19.54 -6.60
C GLY A 299 -11.85 19.57 -5.51
N VAL A 300 -11.25 20.74 -5.27
CA VAL A 300 -10.24 20.93 -4.20
C VAL A 300 -10.84 20.62 -2.82
N LYS A 301 -12.02 21.15 -2.50
CA LYS A 301 -12.70 20.89 -1.22
C LYS A 301 -13.03 19.43 -0.99
N ARG A 302 -13.30 18.70 -2.06
CA ARG A 302 -13.58 17.26 -2.01
C ARG A 302 -12.32 16.46 -1.68
N THR A 303 -11.20 16.75 -2.35
CA THR A 303 -10.01 15.87 -2.32
C THR A 303 -9.10 16.18 -1.13
N VAL A 304 -8.93 17.46 -0.81
CA VAL A 304 -7.94 17.92 0.16
C VAL A 304 -8.12 17.33 1.57
N PRO A 305 -9.34 17.17 2.14
CA PRO A 305 -9.50 16.57 3.46
C PRO A 305 -9.02 15.12 3.57
N GLY A 306 -9.23 14.29 2.53
CA GLY A 306 -8.70 12.93 2.48
C GLY A 306 -7.17 12.92 2.40
N THR A 307 -6.61 13.82 1.60
CA THR A 307 -5.15 14.01 1.54
C THR A 307 -4.57 14.51 2.87
N PHE A 308 -5.28 15.35 3.63
CA PHE A 308 -4.78 15.82 4.93
C PHE A 308 -4.54 14.67 5.90
N ILE A 309 -5.51 13.77 6.07
CA ILE A 309 -5.37 12.65 7.01
C ILE A 309 -4.32 11.63 6.51
N HIS A 310 -4.22 11.44 5.20
CA HIS A 310 -3.17 10.61 4.59
C HIS A 310 -1.76 11.13 4.91
N GLU A 311 -1.49 12.39 4.57
CA GLU A 311 -0.17 13.00 4.71
C GLU A 311 0.18 13.30 6.17
N PHE A 312 -0.83 13.53 7.02
CA PHE A 312 -0.60 13.68 8.45
C PHE A 312 -0.13 12.38 9.10
N GLN A 313 -0.66 11.23 8.68
CA GLN A 313 -0.10 9.93 9.09
C GLN A 313 1.38 9.80 8.67
N HIS A 314 1.77 10.22 7.47
CA HIS A 314 3.18 10.20 7.07
C HIS A 314 4.07 11.10 7.95
N MET A 315 3.58 12.28 8.34
CA MET A 315 4.27 13.19 9.25
C MET A 315 4.49 12.54 10.62
N ILE A 316 3.46 11.90 11.19
CA ILE A 316 3.54 11.16 12.46
C ILE A 316 4.53 10.00 12.35
N SER A 317 4.47 9.23 11.26
CA SER A 317 5.36 8.09 11.01
C SER A 317 6.83 8.54 10.89
N PHE A 318 7.09 9.63 10.16
CA PHE A 318 8.44 10.20 10.05
C PHE A 318 8.99 10.65 11.41
N ASN A 319 8.16 11.30 12.24
CA ASN A 319 8.53 11.63 13.62
C ASN A 319 8.92 10.39 14.43
N HIS A 320 8.07 9.36 14.43
CA HIS A 320 8.29 8.18 15.26
C HIS A 320 9.45 7.29 14.79
N HIS A 321 9.59 7.05 13.50
CA HIS A 321 10.66 6.21 12.96
C HIS A 321 11.97 6.97 12.82
N VAL A 322 11.97 8.14 12.18
CA VAL A 322 13.20 8.87 11.84
C VAL A 322 13.65 9.75 13.00
N LEU A 323 12.82 10.68 13.47
CA LEU A 323 13.26 11.69 14.45
C LEU A 323 13.47 11.14 15.86
N GLN A 324 12.52 10.35 16.36
CA GLN A 324 12.57 9.84 17.73
C GLN A 324 13.45 8.60 17.88
N ARG A 325 13.48 7.73 16.86
CA ARG A 325 14.13 6.41 16.93
C ARG A 325 15.35 6.26 16.02
N GLY A 326 15.65 7.27 15.21
CA GLY A 326 16.87 7.29 14.41
C GLY A 326 16.92 6.30 13.27
N SER A 327 15.75 5.86 12.77
CA SER A 327 15.71 5.11 11.52
C SER A 327 16.34 5.93 10.41
N ARG A 328 17.26 5.32 9.66
CA ARG A 328 17.94 5.93 8.51
C ARG A 328 17.16 5.80 7.22
N THR A 329 16.02 5.13 7.26
CA THR A 329 15.16 4.87 6.10
C THR A 329 13.68 5.21 6.36
N GLY A 330 13.30 5.51 7.61
CA GLY A 330 11.90 5.54 8.00
C GLY A 330 11.23 4.16 7.92
N GLU A 331 9.91 4.14 8.01
CA GLU A 331 9.10 2.94 7.71
C GLU A 331 9.23 2.56 6.23
N GLU A 332 9.16 1.25 5.94
CA GLU A 332 9.13 0.74 4.58
C GLU A 332 7.89 1.27 3.84
N LEU A 333 8.11 1.63 2.58
CA LEU A 333 7.14 2.29 1.72
C LEU A 333 5.76 1.62 1.78
N TRP A 334 5.69 0.31 1.55
CA TRP A 334 4.43 -0.41 1.48
C TRP A 334 3.61 -0.34 2.77
N LEU A 335 4.27 -0.40 3.94
CA LEU A 335 3.58 -0.38 5.23
C LEU A 335 3.19 1.04 5.60
N ASN A 336 4.08 2.01 5.38
CA ASN A 336 3.81 3.42 5.62
C ASN A 336 2.58 3.87 4.82
N GLU A 337 2.57 3.61 3.51
CA GLU A 337 1.45 3.93 2.64
C GLU A 337 0.18 3.15 2.99
N GLY A 338 0.29 1.88 3.36
CA GLY A 338 -0.86 1.09 3.84
C GLY A 338 -1.51 1.70 5.09
N LEU A 339 -0.71 2.26 6.01
CA LEU A 339 -1.21 2.97 7.18
C LEU A 339 -1.85 4.31 6.82
N SER A 340 -1.33 5.03 5.83
CA SER A 340 -1.93 6.29 5.33
C SER A 340 -3.26 6.07 4.62
N HIS A 341 -3.38 5.01 3.81
CA HIS A 341 -4.66 4.58 3.22
C HIS A 341 -5.64 4.11 4.32
N TYR A 342 -5.16 3.42 5.35
CA TYR A 342 -5.99 3.13 6.53
C TYR A 342 -6.48 4.42 7.24
N ALA A 343 -5.66 5.47 7.27
CA ALA A 343 -6.05 6.78 7.80
C ALA A 343 -7.19 7.41 6.99
N GLU A 344 -7.18 7.28 5.66
CA GLU A 344 -8.30 7.69 4.80
C GLU A 344 -9.59 6.94 5.14
N GLU A 345 -9.55 5.61 5.31
CA GLU A 345 -10.71 4.84 5.78
C GLU A 345 -11.20 5.36 7.14
N LEU A 346 -10.28 5.58 8.09
CA LEU A 346 -10.59 6.07 9.42
C LEU A 346 -11.31 7.42 9.35
N GLY A 347 -10.77 8.37 8.58
CA GLY A 347 -11.34 9.70 8.37
C GLY A 347 -12.71 9.67 7.70
N GLY A 348 -12.85 8.89 6.62
CA GLY A 348 -14.12 8.73 5.92
C GLY A 348 -15.24 8.24 6.84
N ARG A 349 -14.94 7.26 7.69
CA ARG A 349 -15.93 6.68 8.62
C ARG A 349 -16.45 7.66 9.66
N LEU A 350 -15.71 8.73 9.98
CA LEU A 350 -16.17 9.77 10.94
C LEU A 350 -17.40 10.53 10.44
N PHE A 351 -17.61 10.55 9.12
CA PHE A 351 -18.76 11.21 8.52
C PHE A 351 -20.03 10.34 8.56
N LEU A 352 -19.95 9.06 8.90
CA LEU A 352 -21.13 8.20 8.95
C LEU A 352 -21.84 8.22 10.32
N PRO A 353 -23.18 8.11 10.35
CA PRO A 353 -24.09 8.01 9.19
C PRO A 353 -24.51 9.36 8.59
N GLY A 354 -24.04 10.50 9.14
CA GLY A 354 -24.58 11.84 8.86
C GLY A 354 -24.28 12.41 7.46
N ASP A 355 -23.03 12.30 7.00
CA ASP A 355 -22.56 12.81 5.70
C ASP A 355 -21.93 11.67 4.88
N SER A 356 -22.82 10.88 4.28
CA SER A 356 -22.39 9.79 3.41
C SER A 356 -21.73 10.27 2.11
N THR A 357 -21.88 11.53 1.72
CA THR A 357 -21.23 12.07 0.50
C THR A 357 -19.73 12.25 0.75
N THR A 358 -19.36 12.85 1.88
CA THR A 358 -17.95 12.99 2.26
C THR A 358 -17.31 11.63 2.54
N PHE A 359 -18.04 10.67 3.14
CA PHE A 359 -17.57 9.29 3.25
C PHE A 359 -17.18 8.70 1.88
N CYS A 360 -18.02 8.85 0.85
CA CYS A 360 -17.71 8.37 -0.50
C CYS A 360 -16.43 9.00 -1.06
N TYR A 361 -16.16 10.26 -0.75
CA TYR A 361 -14.96 10.95 -1.25
C TYR A 361 -13.67 10.41 -0.67
N PHE A 362 -13.66 10.07 0.62
CA PHE A 362 -12.50 9.46 1.27
C PHE A 362 -12.28 8.03 0.76
N ILE A 363 -13.33 7.20 0.74
CA ILE A 363 -13.15 5.76 0.54
C ILE A 363 -12.97 5.35 -0.93
N PHE A 364 -13.22 6.27 -1.88
CA PHE A 364 -13.12 5.98 -3.30
C PHE A 364 -11.74 5.45 -3.71
N GLY A 365 -10.67 6.11 -3.25
CA GLY A 365 -9.29 5.74 -3.59
C GLY A 365 -8.97 4.30 -3.19
N ASP A 366 -9.21 3.98 -1.92
CA ASP A 366 -9.01 2.65 -1.34
C ASP A 366 -9.74 1.55 -2.10
N LEU A 367 -11.05 1.73 -2.35
CA LEU A 367 -11.86 0.73 -3.05
C LEU A 367 -11.47 0.58 -4.51
N TYR A 368 -11.20 1.68 -5.20
CA TYR A 368 -10.75 1.63 -6.59
C TYR A 368 -9.41 0.89 -6.70
N ASN A 369 -8.44 1.27 -5.88
CA ASN A 369 -7.10 0.69 -5.86
C ASN A 369 -7.11 -0.80 -5.50
N SER A 370 -7.85 -1.17 -4.47
CA SER A 370 -7.98 -2.58 -4.06
C SER A 370 -8.71 -3.42 -5.10
N ALA A 371 -9.67 -2.87 -5.84
CA ALA A 371 -10.27 -3.59 -6.96
C ALA A 371 -9.27 -3.86 -8.09
N GLN A 372 -8.39 -2.90 -8.40
CA GLN A 372 -7.33 -3.12 -9.39
C GLN A 372 -6.34 -4.21 -8.93
N PHE A 373 -5.99 -4.24 -7.64
CA PHE A 373 -5.19 -5.32 -7.07
C PHE A 373 -5.88 -6.68 -7.21
N LEU A 374 -7.11 -6.77 -6.71
CA LEU A 374 -7.88 -8.01 -6.64
C LEU A 374 -8.24 -8.58 -8.01
N ALA A 375 -8.24 -7.77 -9.07
CA ALA A 375 -8.43 -8.22 -10.45
C ALA A 375 -7.24 -9.03 -11.00
N SER A 376 -6.02 -8.76 -10.51
CA SER A 376 -4.80 -9.47 -10.92
C SER A 376 -3.72 -9.46 -9.82
N PRO A 377 -3.95 -10.11 -8.66
CA PRO A 377 -3.05 -9.99 -7.50
C PRO A 377 -1.60 -10.40 -7.79
N GLU A 378 -1.42 -11.39 -8.68
CA GLU A 378 -0.11 -11.89 -9.11
C GLU A 378 0.73 -10.88 -9.92
N SER A 379 0.09 -9.81 -10.41
CA SER A 379 0.76 -8.74 -11.16
C SER A 379 1.31 -7.64 -10.25
N HIS A 380 1.09 -7.72 -8.94
CA HIS A 380 1.38 -6.66 -7.98
C HIS A 380 2.21 -7.16 -6.78
N LEU A 381 2.87 -6.24 -6.08
CA LEU A 381 3.67 -6.53 -4.88
C LEU A 381 2.94 -6.02 -3.65
N LEU A 382 2.91 -6.84 -2.58
CA LEU A 382 2.61 -6.35 -1.24
C LEU A 382 3.86 -5.68 -0.66
N VAL A 383 5.03 -6.35 -0.73
CA VAL A 383 6.28 -5.87 -0.10
C VAL A 383 7.19 -5.23 -1.17
N ASP A 384 7.29 -3.90 -1.16
CA ASP A 384 8.02 -3.08 -2.16
C ASP A 384 8.79 -1.94 -1.45
N THR A 385 9.99 -1.62 -1.93
CA THR A 385 10.78 -0.44 -1.51
C THR A 385 11.27 0.44 -2.66
N ALA A 386 11.39 -0.11 -3.87
CA ALA A 386 12.09 0.48 -5.00
C ALA A 386 11.30 0.43 -6.32
N GLY A 387 10.09 -0.13 -6.32
CA GLY A 387 9.10 0.01 -7.37
C GLY A 387 8.43 1.38 -7.32
N ILE A 388 7.84 1.80 -8.44
CA ILE A 388 6.99 2.99 -8.46
C ILE A 388 5.56 2.59 -8.03
N GLY A 389 5.42 1.70 -7.03
CA GLY A 389 4.20 1.01 -6.59
C GLY A 389 2.88 1.63 -7.06
N GLY A 390 2.20 0.95 -8.00
CA GLY A 390 1.00 1.48 -8.65
C GLY A 390 -0.26 1.48 -7.81
N LEU A 391 -1.36 1.99 -8.38
CA LEU A 391 -2.69 2.04 -7.75
C LEU A 391 -3.05 0.69 -7.13
N SER A 392 -2.79 -0.40 -7.86
CA SER A 392 -2.99 -1.74 -7.37
C SER A 392 -2.16 -2.08 -6.12
N ASN A 393 -0.87 -1.75 -6.05
CA ASN A 393 -0.06 -2.05 -4.87
C ASN A 393 -0.62 -1.32 -3.62
N ARG A 394 -1.05 -0.06 -3.76
CA ARG A 394 -1.70 0.70 -2.67
C ARG A 394 -2.98 0.01 -2.19
N GLY A 395 -3.76 -0.53 -3.13
CA GLY A 395 -4.92 -1.36 -2.82
C GLY A 395 -4.57 -2.60 -2.01
N ALA A 396 -3.47 -3.27 -2.35
CA ALA A 396 -2.93 -4.40 -1.58
C ALA A 396 -2.52 -3.98 -0.16
N TRP A 397 -1.84 -2.83 -0.03
CA TRP A 397 -1.36 -2.31 1.25
C TRP A 397 -2.51 -1.94 2.18
N TRP A 398 -3.54 -1.26 1.68
CA TRP A 398 -4.75 -0.97 2.45
C TRP A 398 -5.46 -2.24 2.92
N LEU A 399 -5.73 -3.17 2.00
CA LEU A 399 -6.35 -4.47 2.33
C LEU A 399 -5.55 -5.22 3.40
N PHE A 400 -4.23 -5.24 3.28
CA PHE A 400 -3.37 -5.92 4.24
C PHE A 400 -3.40 -5.25 5.62
N VAL A 401 -3.25 -3.92 5.70
CA VAL A 401 -3.34 -3.21 6.99
C VAL A 401 -4.73 -3.36 7.61
N ARG A 402 -5.79 -3.27 6.82
CA ARG A 402 -7.17 -3.51 7.29
C ARG A 402 -7.35 -4.91 7.85
N PHE A 403 -6.79 -5.93 7.20
CA PHE A 403 -6.78 -7.31 7.67
C PHE A 403 -6.01 -7.44 8.99
N VAL A 404 -4.80 -6.88 9.07
CA VAL A 404 -3.98 -6.89 10.30
C VAL A 404 -4.75 -6.24 11.46
N VAL A 405 -5.34 -5.07 11.24
CA VAL A 405 -6.11 -4.41 12.30
C VAL A 405 -7.32 -5.25 12.70
N ASP A 406 -8.07 -5.80 11.76
CA ASP A 406 -9.23 -6.66 12.09
C ASP A 406 -8.81 -7.90 12.87
N GLN A 407 -7.73 -8.55 12.48
CA GLN A 407 -7.31 -9.82 13.07
C GLN A 407 -6.68 -9.67 14.46
N PHE A 408 -5.93 -8.60 14.67
CA PHE A 408 -5.14 -8.42 15.89
C PHE A 408 -5.75 -7.42 16.88
N SER A 409 -6.86 -6.77 16.53
CA SER A 409 -7.66 -5.99 17.49
C SER A 409 -8.58 -6.90 18.31
N THR A 410 -8.82 -6.50 19.56
CA THR A 410 -9.71 -7.23 20.48
C THR A 410 -11.17 -7.23 20.01
N ASP A 411 -11.59 -6.19 19.28
CA ASP A 411 -12.90 -6.03 18.66
C ASP A 411 -12.83 -5.05 17.48
N THR A 412 -13.97 -4.64 16.92
CA THR A 412 -14.06 -3.73 15.76
C THR A 412 -14.24 -2.24 16.15
N THR A 413 -14.13 -1.91 17.43
CA THR A 413 -14.18 -0.53 17.91
C THR A 413 -12.93 0.23 17.51
N ARG A 414 -13.06 1.54 17.34
CA ARG A 414 -11.92 2.40 17.00
C ARG A 414 -10.81 2.32 18.05
N ASN A 415 -11.16 2.24 19.33
CA ASN A 415 -10.16 2.18 20.39
C ASN A 415 -9.32 0.91 20.33
N ALA A 416 -9.94 -0.26 20.05
CA ALA A 416 -9.20 -1.50 19.87
C ALA A 416 -8.30 -1.44 18.62
N ASN A 417 -8.85 -0.96 17.50
CA ASN A 417 -8.10 -0.78 16.26
C ASN A 417 -6.87 0.13 16.45
N ASN A 418 -7.03 1.21 17.21
CA ASN A 418 -5.97 2.18 17.49
C ASN A 418 -4.80 1.59 18.30
N VAL A 419 -5.00 0.49 19.05
CA VAL A 419 -3.91 -0.20 19.73
C VAL A 419 -2.97 -0.84 18.71
N VAL A 420 -3.53 -1.48 17.68
CA VAL A 420 -2.77 -2.16 16.63
C VAL A 420 -2.04 -1.16 15.74
N THR A 421 -2.73 -0.14 15.25
CA THR A 421 -2.09 0.89 14.39
C THR A 421 -0.99 1.64 15.13
N ARG A 422 -1.18 1.92 16.43
CA ARG A 422 -0.14 2.55 17.25
C ARG A 422 1.07 1.64 17.47
N ALA A 423 0.86 0.34 17.62
CA ALA A 423 1.97 -0.62 17.71
C ALA A 423 2.78 -0.70 16.41
N LEU A 424 2.13 -0.47 15.27
CA LEU A 424 2.79 -0.38 13.96
C LEU A 424 3.53 0.95 13.74
N ASP A 425 3.11 2.07 14.35
CA ASP A 425 3.75 3.37 14.04
C ASP A 425 4.72 3.85 15.15
N ILE A 426 4.43 3.56 16.41
CA ILE A 426 5.27 3.96 17.57
C ILE A 426 6.34 2.90 17.85
N THR A 427 7.20 2.63 16.86
CA THR A 427 8.16 1.52 16.91
C THR A 427 9.45 1.80 16.14
N GLY A 428 10.52 1.08 16.51
CA GLY A 428 11.80 1.12 15.79
C GLY A 428 11.93 0.02 14.73
N SER A 429 11.02 -0.96 14.75
CA SER A 429 10.93 -1.99 13.73
C SER A 429 10.31 -1.41 12.46
N THR A 430 10.67 -1.93 11.29
CA THR A 430 10.09 -1.54 10.00
C THR A 430 9.66 -2.78 9.19
N GLY A 431 8.79 -2.58 8.21
CA GLY A 431 8.37 -3.56 7.23
C GLY A 431 7.81 -4.83 7.86
N ALA A 432 8.23 -5.98 7.32
CA ALA A 432 7.79 -7.28 7.82
C ALA A 432 8.16 -7.52 9.30
N SER A 433 9.30 -7.01 9.76
CA SER A 433 9.69 -7.12 11.17
C SER A 433 8.77 -6.30 12.07
N ASN A 434 8.28 -5.17 11.58
CA ASN A 434 7.31 -4.36 12.30
C ASN A 434 6.00 -5.11 12.51
N VAL A 435 5.41 -5.61 11.41
CA VAL A 435 4.18 -6.42 11.49
C VAL A 435 4.37 -7.62 12.42
N GLY A 436 5.51 -8.31 12.34
CA GLY A 436 5.78 -9.44 13.22
C GLY A 436 5.84 -9.06 14.70
N THR A 437 6.42 -7.90 15.00
CA THR A 437 6.51 -7.36 16.37
C THR A 437 5.15 -6.92 16.89
N ALA A 438 4.41 -6.13 16.11
CA ALA A 438 3.12 -5.55 16.50
C ALA A 438 2.03 -6.61 16.69
N THR A 439 2.06 -7.68 15.89
CA THR A 439 1.05 -8.76 15.94
C THR A 439 1.45 -9.93 16.84
N GLY A 440 2.72 -10.01 17.26
CA GLY A 440 3.28 -11.20 17.92
C GLY A 440 3.25 -12.46 17.04
N THR A 441 3.01 -12.33 15.74
CA THR A 441 2.86 -13.44 14.79
C THR A 441 3.86 -13.27 13.66
N PRO A 442 4.61 -14.33 13.24
CA PRO A 442 5.54 -14.20 12.12
C PRO A 442 4.88 -13.62 10.87
N PHE A 443 5.53 -12.66 10.22
CA PHE A 443 4.99 -11.99 9.02
C PHE A 443 4.49 -12.98 7.96
N ALA A 444 5.26 -14.04 7.71
CA ALA A 444 4.90 -15.11 6.79
C ALA A 444 3.50 -15.69 7.08
N THR A 445 3.21 -15.98 8.35
CA THR A 445 1.91 -16.51 8.79
C THR A 445 0.79 -15.50 8.61
N VAL A 446 1.05 -14.21 8.85
CA VAL A 446 0.06 -13.15 8.61
C VAL A 446 -0.27 -13.06 7.12
N VAL A 447 0.73 -13.09 6.25
CA VAL A 447 0.56 -13.06 4.78
C VAL A 447 -0.14 -14.32 4.26
N GLU A 448 0.19 -15.50 4.78
CA GLU A 448 -0.49 -16.77 4.46
C GLU A 448 -2.00 -16.69 4.72
N ARG A 449 -2.38 -16.14 5.88
CA ARG A 449 -3.79 -15.95 6.24
C ARG A 449 -4.46 -14.87 5.41
N TRP A 450 -3.79 -13.73 5.22
CA TRP A 450 -4.32 -12.62 4.42
C TRP A 450 -4.63 -13.04 2.98
N ALA A 451 -3.71 -13.80 2.37
CA ALA A 451 -3.89 -14.29 1.02
C ALA A 451 -5.13 -15.18 0.89
N LEU A 452 -5.38 -16.08 1.85
CA LEU A 452 -6.63 -16.85 1.85
C LEU A 452 -7.85 -15.95 2.12
N ALA A 453 -7.75 -15.02 3.08
CA ALA A 453 -8.83 -14.12 3.47
C ALA A 453 -9.35 -13.27 2.30
N ASN A 454 -8.47 -12.83 1.39
CA ASN A 454 -8.86 -12.12 0.17
C ASN A 454 -9.85 -12.90 -0.70
N TYR A 455 -9.95 -14.22 -0.59
CA TYR A 455 -11.01 -14.96 -1.26
C TYR A 455 -12.09 -15.43 -0.28
N VAL A 456 -11.71 -16.04 0.84
CA VAL A 456 -12.69 -16.76 1.65
C VAL A 456 -13.42 -15.90 2.69
N SER A 457 -12.98 -14.68 2.98
CA SER A 457 -13.49 -13.85 4.09
C SER A 457 -15.01 -13.82 4.21
N ASP A 458 -15.70 -13.53 3.11
CA ASP A 458 -17.16 -13.43 3.02
C ASP A 458 -17.72 -14.21 1.83
N LEU A 459 -17.07 -15.33 1.50
CA LEU A 459 -17.49 -16.23 0.42
C LEU A 459 -18.88 -16.83 0.74
N ALA A 460 -19.83 -16.64 -0.18
CA ALA A 460 -21.20 -17.10 0.00
C ALA A 460 -21.27 -18.63 0.16
N GLY A 461 -22.00 -19.10 1.17
CA GLY A 461 -22.13 -20.53 1.48
C GLY A 461 -20.92 -21.17 2.14
N PHE A 462 -19.85 -20.40 2.38
CA PHE A 462 -18.65 -20.88 3.07
C PHE A 462 -18.61 -20.39 4.53
N THR A 463 -18.37 -21.31 5.47
CA THR A 463 -18.15 -20.93 6.87
C THR A 463 -16.68 -20.61 7.08
N THR A 464 -16.34 -19.33 6.95
CA THR A 464 -14.95 -18.88 6.98
C THR A 464 -14.32 -19.04 8.37
N PRO A 465 -13.12 -19.63 8.49
CA PRO A 465 -12.37 -19.63 9.75
C PRO A 465 -12.14 -18.20 10.27
N PRO A 466 -12.29 -17.91 11.58
CA PRO A 466 -12.16 -16.56 12.12
C PRO A 466 -10.86 -15.85 11.77
N GLU A 467 -9.75 -16.59 11.68
CA GLU A 467 -8.42 -16.09 11.32
C GLU A 467 -8.28 -15.67 9.84
N LEU A 468 -9.29 -15.96 9.01
CA LEU A 468 -9.34 -15.64 7.58
C LEU A 468 -10.46 -14.63 7.23
N GLN A 469 -11.01 -13.93 8.22
CA GLN A 469 -12.11 -12.97 8.02
C GLN A 469 -11.64 -11.52 8.10
N TYR A 470 -12.07 -10.68 7.15
CA TYR A 470 -12.26 -9.27 7.43
C TYR A 470 -13.48 -9.12 8.35
N LYS A 471 -13.31 -8.37 9.45
CA LYS A 471 -14.36 -8.13 10.46
C LYS A 471 -15.11 -6.83 10.17
N LYS A 472 -14.41 -5.82 9.65
CA LYS A 472 -14.98 -4.50 9.37
C LYS A 472 -15.68 -4.43 8.02
N TRP A 473 -15.14 -5.17 7.05
CA TRP A 473 -15.58 -5.19 5.66
C TRP A 473 -16.09 -6.57 5.28
N ARG A 474 -17.17 -6.59 4.52
CA ARG A 474 -17.67 -7.75 3.77
C ARG A 474 -17.53 -7.42 2.29
N PHE A 475 -16.30 -7.41 1.79
CA PHE A 475 -15.96 -6.85 0.49
C PHE A 475 -16.86 -7.33 -0.65
N ARG A 476 -17.23 -8.62 -0.73
CA ARG A 476 -18.12 -9.12 -1.78
C ARG A 476 -19.47 -8.40 -1.83
N ALA A 477 -20.02 -8.04 -0.67
CA ALA A 477 -21.27 -7.29 -0.58
C ALA A 477 -21.05 -5.76 -0.56
N ASP A 478 -19.99 -5.30 0.10
CA ASP A 478 -19.74 -3.87 0.34
C ASP A 478 -19.33 -3.14 -0.94
N TYR A 479 -18.62 -3.78 -1.86
CA TYR A 479 -18.32 -3.18 -3.18
C TYR A 479 -19.60 -2.77 -3.91
N VAL A 480 -20.58 -3.68 -3.97
CA VAL A 480 -21.88 -3.41 -4.59
C VAL A 480 -22.64 -2.31 -3.83
N THR A 481 -22.73 -2.47 -2.51
CA THR A 481 -23.49 -1.54 -1.65
C THR A 481 -22.94 -0.11 -1.73
N ILE A 482 -21.62 0.05 -1.73
CA ILE A 482 -20.97 1.36 -1.80
C ILE A 482 -21.01 1.91 -3.21
N HIS A 483 -20.85 1.08 -4.25
CA HIS A 483 -21.03 1.50 -5.64
C HIS A 483 -22.41 2.16 -5.81
N ASP A 484 -23.48 1.46 -5.43
CA ASP A 484 -24.85 1.96 -5.57
C ASP A 484 -25.07 3.26 -4.78
N ALA A 485 -24.49 3.38 -3.59
CA ALA A 485 -24.61 4.56 -2.75
C ALA A 485 -23.80 5.77 -3.26
N CYS A 486 -22.65 5.54 -3.89
CA CYS A 486 -21.66 6.57 -4.17
C CYS A 486 -21.50 6.96 -5.65
N VAL A 487 -21.90 6.11 -6.61
CA VAL A 487 -21.65 6.34 -8.04
C VAL A 487 -22.25 7.65 -8.55
N ALA A 488 -23.41 8.05 -8.05
CA ALA A 488 -24.06 9.32 -8.43
C ALA A 488 -23.39 10.57 -7.82
N ARG A 489 -22.49 10.39 -6.84
CA ARG A 489 -21.88 11.48 -6.04
C ARG A 489 -20.49 11.86 -6.52
N ILE A 490 -19.84 11.00 -7.31
CA ILE A 490 -18.51 11.22 -7.88
C ILE A 490 -18.65 11.48 -9.38
N PRO A 491 -17.99 12.52 -9.93
CA PRO A 491 -17.99 12.78 -11.37
C PRO A 491 -17.48 11.57 -12.16
N SER A 492 -17.92 11.45 -13.41
CA SER A 492 -17.52 10.38 -14.35
C SER A 492 -16.04 10.31 -14.72
N ASN A 493 -15.23 11.23 -14.19
CA ASN A 493 -13.77 11.23 -14.27
C ASN A 493 -13.25 11.68 -12.89
N PRO A 494 -12.70 10.79 -12.04
CA PRO A 494 -12.06 9.47 -12.30
C PRO A 494 -13.03 8.31 -12.64
N PRO A 495 -12.52 7.07 -12.93
CA PRO A 495 -13.37 5.91 -13.19
C PRO A 495 -14.43 5.69 -12.09
N PRO A 496 -15.59 5.09 -12.40
CA PRO A 496 -16.62 4.87 -11.39
C PRO A 496 -16.15 3.90 -10.31
N PHE A 497 -16.81 3.93 -9.15
CA PHE A 497 -16.62 2.91 -8.11
C PHE A 497 -16.71 1.51 -8.71
N PRO A 498 -15.86 0.56 -8.28
CA PRO A 498 -15.97 -0.83 -8.73
C PRO A 498 -17.35 -1.39 -8.35
N SER A 499 -18.06 -1.98 -9.30
CA SER A 499 -19.44 -2.44 -9.13
C SER A 499 -19.55 -3.85 -8.55
N SER A 500 -18.43 -4.56 -8.39
CA SER A 500 -18.39 -5.92 -7.86
C SER A 500 -17.00 -6.26 -7.31
N TYR A 501 -16.94 -7.35 -6.53
CA TYR A 501 -15.68 -7.90 -6.07
C TYR A 501 -14.92 -8.60 -7.21
N PRO A 502 -13.71 -8.15 -7.56
CA PRO A 502 -13.11 -8.54 -8.84
C PRO A 502 -12.28 -9.82 -8.77
N LEU A 503 -12.00 -10.37 -7.59
CA LEU A 503 -11.21 -11.59 -7.47
C LEU A 503 -12.02 -12.82 -7.89
N ILE A 504 -11.75 -13.29 -9.11
CA ILE A 504 -12.35 -14.46 -9.72
C ILE A 504 -11.22 -15.43 -10.10
N PRO A 505 -10.93 -16.44 -9.28
CA PRO A 505 -9.93 -17.45 -9.59
C PRO A 505 -10.31 -18.24 -10.84
N GLY A 506 -9.32 -18.52 -11.70
CA GLY A 506 -9.46 -19.57 -12.71
C GLY A 506 -9.50 -20.95 -12.04
N GLY A 507 -9.82 -22.00 -12.80
CA GLY A 507 -9.81 -23.35 -12.22
C GLY A 507 -9.92 -24.48 -13.23
N GLY A 508 -9.85 -25.69 -12.70
CA GLY A 508 -10.02 -26.94 -13.44
C GLY A 508 -9.71 -28.15 -12.58
N THR A 509 -9.75 -29.34 -13.18
CA THR A 509 -9.43 -30.59 -12.49
C THR A 509 -8.01 -30.55 -11.93
N GLY A 510 -7.84 -30.80 -10.63
CA GLY A 510 -6.57 -30.71 -9.92
C GLY A 510 -5.44 -31.53 -10.56
N SER A 511 -5.75 -32.72 -11.09
CA SER A 511 -4.80 -33.59 -11.80
C SER A 511 -4.38 -33.11 -13.18
N ALA A 512 -5.02 -32.08 -13.72
CA ALA A 512 -4.75 -31.50 -15.04
C ALA A 512 -4.33 -30.02 -14.96
N LEU A 513 -4.23 -29.45 -13.75
CA LEU A 513 -3.78 -28.06 -13.59
C LEU A 513 -2.36 -27.88 -14.14
N ASN A 514 -2.12 -26.78 -14.83
CA ASN A 514 -0.79 -26.41 -15.30
C ASN A 514 -0.68 -24.89 -15.31
N ILE A 515 -0.05 -24.34 -14.28
CA ILE A 515 -0.11 -22.91 -13.98
C ILE A 515 1.29 -22.39 -13.81
N SER A 516 1.63 -21.33 -14.51
CA SER A 516 2.91 -20.66 -14.36
C SER A 516 2.70 -19.18 -14.17
N GLY A 517 3.60 -18.53 -13.45
CA GLY A 517 3.56 -17.09 -13.23
C GLY A 517 4.80 -16.61 -12.50
N THR A 518 4.69 -15.42 -11.90
CA THR A 518 5.72 -14.85 -11.04
C THR A 518 5.15 -14.70 -9.64
N MET A 519 5.76 -15.37 -8.65
CA MET A 519 5.51 -15.05 -7.25
C MET A 519 6.20 -13.73 -6.94
N ARG A 520 5.45 -12.79 -6.39
CA ARG A 520 5.90 -11.46 -5.97
C ARG A 520 5.78 -11.37 -4.45
N GLY A 521 6.73 -10.72 -3.80
CA GLY A 521 6.77 -10.58 -2.33
C GLY A 521 5.42 -10.21 -1.72
N GLY A 522 4.84 -11.16 -0.97
CA GLY A 522 3.58 -11.03 -0.24
C GLY A 522 2.30 -11.11 -1.08
N SER A 523 2.38 -11.37 -2.39
CA SER A 523 1.20 -11.55 -3.26
C SER A 523 1.15 -12.95 -3.86
N GLY A 524 -0.06 -13.43 -4.16
CA GLY A 524 -0.30 -14.79 -4.63
C GLY A 524 -1.17 -14.85 -5.88
N THR A 525 -1.08 -15.96 -6.61
CA THR A 525 -2.00 -16.29 -7.71
C THR A 525 -3.15 -17.13 -7.15
N TYR A 526 -4.39 -16.92 -7.60
CA TYR A 526 -5.56 -17.63 -7.05
C TYR A 526 -6.14 -18.60 -8.06
N VAL A 527 -6.35 -19.85 -7.64
CA VAL A 527 -6.81 -20.93 -8.53
C VAL A 527 -7.73 -21.89 -7.78
N ILE A 528 -8.81 -22.36 -8.41
CA ILE A 528 -9.61 -23.49 -7.92
C ILE A 528 -9.12 -24.81 -8.53
N ALA A 529 -8.76 -25.75 -7.67
CA ALA A 529 -8.52 -27.13 -8.03
C ALA A 529 -9.75 -27.98 -7.70
N GLN A 530 -10.40 -28.48 -8.74
CA GLN A 530 -11.57 -29.35 -8.62
C GLN A 530 -11.13 -30.80 -8.44
N HIS A 531 -11.76 -31.51 -7.52
CA HIS A 531 -11.54 -32.93 -7.28
C HIS A 531 -12.86 -33.69 -7.43
N PRO A 532 -13.14 -34.24 -8.64
CA PRO A 532 -14.42 -34.87 -8.94
C PRO A 532 -14.76 -36.04 -8.01
N VAL A 533 -16.05 -36.36 -7.92
CA VAL A 533 -16.56 -37.52 -7.15
C VAL A 533 -15.84 -38.80 -7.58
N ALA A 534 -15.38 -39.59 -6.61
CA ALA A 534 -14.68 -40.86 -6.84
C ALA A 534 -13.37 -40.76 -7.63
N ALA A 535 -12.82 -39.56 -7.85
CA ALA A 535 -11.52 -39.42 -8.49
C ALA A 535 -10.39 -39.89 -7.56
N GLY A 536 -9.38 -40.52 -8.16
CA GLY A 536 -8.20 -41.01 -7.45
C GLY A 536 -7.32 -39.92 -6.86
N GLN A 537 -6.21 -40.32 -6.25
CA GLN A 537 -5.19 -39.40 -5.75
C GLN A 537 -4.56 -38.60 -6.90
N PHE A 538 -4.25 -37.34 -6.63
CA PHE A 538 -3.43 -36.52 -7.51
C PHE A 538 -2.37 -35.77 -6.69
N ALA A 539 -1.34 -35.27 -7.37
CA ALA A 539 -0.37 -34.40 -6.77
C ALA A 539 -0.18 -33.13 -7.61
N LEU A 540 0.17 -32.05 -6.93
CA LEU A 540 0.70 -30.85 -7.56
C LEU A 540 2.20 -30.77 -7.29
N ARG A 541 2.96 -30.46 -8.32
CA ARG A 541 4.39 -30.17 -8.26
C ARG A 541 4.61 -28.67 -8.39
N PHE A 542 5.13 -28.07 -7.33
CA PHE A 542 5.45 -26.65 -7.24
C PHE A 542 6.96 -26.44 -7.36
N SER A 543 7.38 -25.85 -8.48
CA SER A 543 8.79 -25.74 -8.89
C SER A 543 9.06 -24.45 -9.64
N ASP A 544 10.32 -24.20 -10.03
CA ASP A 544 10.62 -23.21 -11.07
C ASP A 544 10.12 -23.70 -12.45
N PRO A 545 10.08 -22.85 -13.50
CA PRO A 545 9.67 -23.26 -14.85
C PRO A 545 10.55 -24.35 -15.50
N ALA A 546 11.75 -24.61 -14.97
CA ALA A 546 12.64 -25.68 -15.41
C ALA A 546 12.46 -26.98 -14.58
N GLY A 547 11.46 -27.04 -13.70
CA GLY A 547 11.18 -28.18 -12.84
C GLY A 547 12.13 -28.33 -11.64
N ARG A 548 12.93 -27.32 -11.31
CA ARG A 548 13.88 -27.33 -10.18
C ARG A 548 13.25 -26.76 -8.91
N ALA A 549 13.94 -26.91 -7.78
CA ALA A 549 13.52 -26.33 -6.52
C ALA A 549 13.41 -24.80 -6.63
N LEU A 550 12.36 -24.25 -6.01
CA LEU A 550 12.23 -22.82 -5.81
C LEU A 550 13.28 -22.35 -4.79
N ARG A 551 13.75 -21.10 -4.94
CA ARG A 551 14.73 -20.50 -4.03
C ARG A 551 14.15 -20.38 -2.62
N SER A 552 14.83 -20.95 -1.63
CA SER A 552 14.36 -20.97 -0.23
C SER A 552 14.24 -19.58 0.40
N SER A 553 15.11 -18.63 0.04
CA SER A 553 15.02 -17.25 0.54
C SER A 553 13.78 -16.49 0.08
N LEU A 554 13.08 -16.99 -0.95
CA LEU A 554 11.77 -16.44 -1.35
C LEU A 554 10.65 -16.82 -0.36
N ALA A 555 10.90 -17.83 0.49
CA ALA A 555 9.90 -18.49 1.32
C ALA A 555 8.63 -18.82 0.50
N PRO A 556 8.74 -19.68 -0.53
CA PRO A 556 7.57 -20.06 -1.33
C PRO A 556 6.57 -20.83 -0.45
N ARG A 557 5.28 -20.57 -0.67
CA ARG A 557 4.18 -21.29 -0.01
C ARG A 557 3.11 -21.62 -1.02
N LEU A 558 2.58 -22.84 -0.95
CA LEU A 558 1.31 -23.18 -1.56
C LEU A 558 0.27 -23.24 -0.44
N ASN A 559 -0.55 -22.20 -0.34
CA ASN A 559 -1.66 -22.18 0.61
C ASN A 559 -2.84 -22.91 -0.02
N VAL A 560 -3.42 -23.86 0.71
CA VAL A 560 -4.53 -24.67 0.26
C VAL A 560 -5.64 -24.59 1.29
N ILE A 561 -6.87 -24.29 0.85
CA ILE A 561 -8.07 -24.42 1.69
C ILE A 561 -9.17 -25.13 0.92
N ARG A 562 -9.80 -26.12 1.55
CA ARG A 562 -10.99 -26.77 1.02
C ARG A 562 -12.21 -25.87 1.20
N ILE A 563 -12.84 -25.46 0.11
CA ILE A 563 -14.00 -24.55 0.11
C ILE A 563 -15.34 -25.26 -0.17
N GLN A 564 -15.30 -26.51 -0.65
CA GLN A 564 -16.48 -27.36 -0.87
C GLN A 564 -16.18 -28.81 -0.47
#